data_AF-A0A1F9NYX2-F1
#
_entry.id   AF-A0A1F9NYX2-F1
#
_cell.length_a   1.000
_cell.length_b   1.000
_cell.length_c   1.000
_cell.angle_alpha   90.00
_cell.angle_beta   90.00
_cell.angle_gamma   90.00
#
_symmetry.space_group_name_H-M   'P 1'
#
loop_
_entity.id
_entity.type
_entity.pdbx_description
1 polymer ?
#
loop_
_entity_poly.entity_id
_entity_poly.type
_entity_poly.pdbx_seq_one_letter_code
_entity_poly.pdbx_strand_id
1 'polypeptide(L)'
;MANKVTNLSNDDVDEKLIDEAVAFINETANKTIYKGSIEIGEYILENFFSGDLKLASSKNPKKLLSFNKLCEREDLTVHPNRLGLMVRVASQERFLAGKKVNTEELSYTHKAALVKLDNTDKKITAIEKCIKEKWSTRDLDDEIKRLIQGLPASTNLSLIQTIKRYITKVDDVLKAVEDSSLDIGDDELSKMSDKRRKGLENYLTELKTKIDDTVKKTEDIKIGCDGLLTKLTQVAKKKIL
;
A
#
# COMPACT_ATOMS: atom_id res chain seq x y z
N MET A 1 46.36 -28.26 14.87
CA MET A 1 45.00 -27.89 14.42
C MET A 1 45.11 -26.56 13.70
N ALA A 2 45.16 -26.57 12.37
CA ALA A 2 45.34 -25.36 11.57
C ALA A 2 43.96 -24.86 11.12
N ASN A 3 43.58 -23.67 11.59
CA ASN A 3 42.39 -22.95 11.16
C ASN A 3 42.62 -22.47 9.72
N LYS A 4 41.92 -23.08 8.76
CA LYS A 4 41.91 -22.63 7.38
C LYS A 4 40.88 -21.50 7.28
N VAL A 5 41.36 -20.27 7.40
CA VAL A 5 40.58 -19.07 7.06
C VAL A 5 40.35 -19.09 5.56
N THR A 6 39.16 -19.48 5.14
CA THR A 6 38.71 -19.31 3.76
C THR A 6 38.44 -17.83 3.51
N ASN A 7 39.43 -17.20 2.91
CA ASN A 7 39.34 -15.87 2.30
C ASN A 7 38.38 -16.00 1.09
N LEU A 8 37.16 -15.49 1.22
CA LEU A 8 36.20 -15.41 0.12
C LEU A 8 36.51 -14.12 -0.67
N SER A 9 37.21 -14.27 -1.79
CA SER A 9 37.36 -13.22 -2.81
C SER A 9 36.01 -12.96 -3.47
N ASN A 10 35.63 -11.69 -3.58
CA ASN A 10 34.27 -11.21 -3.85
C ASN A 10 34.01 -10.87 -5.34
N ASP A 11 34.76 -11.45 -6.29
CA ASP A 11 34.85 -10.90 -7.65
C ASP A 11 34.16 -11.70 -8.77
N ASP A 12 33.31 -12.66 -8.44
CA ASP A 12 32.32 -13.17 -9.39
C ASP A 12 31.02 -13.47 -8.63
N VAL A 13 30.10 -12.51 -8.67
CA VAL A 13 28.74 -12.72 -8.18
C VAL A 13 28.07 -13.68 -9.15
N ASP A 14 27.86 -14.93 -8.74
CA ASP A 14 27.09 -15.90 -9.49
C ASP A 14 25.62 -15.45 -9.54
N GLU A 15 25.28 -14.64 -10.56
CA GLU A 15 23.94 -14.09 -10.77
C GLU A 15 22.87 -15.19 -10.81
N LYS A 16 23.22 -16.38 -11.31
CA LYS A 16 22.33 -17.52 -11.35
C LYS A 16 22.01 -18.05 -9.95
N LEU A 17 23.02 -18.14 -9.08
CA LEU A 17 22.81 -18.49 -7.67
C LEU A 17 21.94 -17.47 -6.93
N ILE A 18 22.10 -16.17 -7.25
CA ILE A 18 21.24 -15.11 -6.70
C ILE A 18 19.80 -15.27 -7.17
N ASP A 19 19.57 -15.47 -8.47
CA ASP A 19 18.22 -15.65 -9.02
C ASP A 19 17.53 -16.90 -8.44
N GLU A 20 18.27 -18.01 -8.31
CA GLU A 20 17.77 -19.23 -7.67
C GLU A 20 17.42 -19.01 -6.19
N ALA A 21 18.27 -18.29 -5.45
CA ALA A 21 18.02 -17.95 -4.05
C ALA A 21 16.80 -17.02 -3.89
N VAL A 22 16.67 -16.00 -4.75
CA VAL A 22 15.52 -15.09 -4.77
C VAL A 22 14.23 -15.87 -5.08
N ALA A 23 14.26 -16.77 -6.06
CA ALA A 23 13.12 -17.62 -6.40
C ALA A 23 12.71 -18.50 -5.21
N PHE A 24 13.67 -19.18 -4.57
CA PHE A 24 13.44 -20.03 -3.40
C PHE A 24 12.89 -19.26 -2.19
N ILE A 25 13.47 -18.09 -1.87
CA ILE A 25 13.00 -17.23 -0.77
C ILE A 25 11.57 -16.78 -1.05
N ASN A 26 11.30 -16.31 -2.27
CA ASN A 26 9.97 -15.85 -2.65
C ASN A 26 8.95 -16.99 -2.59
N GLU A 27 9.29 -18.18 -3.06
CA GLU A 27 8.41 -19.35 -2.99
C GLU A 27 8.13 -19.75 -1.53
N THR A 28 9.15 -19.80 -0.67
CA THR A 28 9.04 -20.20 0.73
C THR A 28 8.27 -19.17 1.56
N ALA A 29 8.59 -17.89 1.38
CA ALA A 29 7.89 -16.79 2.02
C ALA A 29 6.43 -16.75 1.58
N ASN A 30 6.16 -16.93 0.28
CA ASN A 30 4.80 -17.08 -0.23
C ASN A 30 4.13 -18.25 0.47
N LYS A 31 4.65 -19.49 0.43
CA LYS A 31 3.99 -20.65 1.06
C LYS A 31 3.68 -20.44 2.54
N THR A 32 4.63 -19.92 3.33
CA THR A 32 4.49 -19.82 4.79
C THR A 32 3.56 -18.67 5.20
N ILE A 33 3.79 -17.48 4.65
CA ILE A 33 2.98 -16.29 4.98
C ILE A 33 1.58 -16.42 4.37
N TYR A 34 1.48 -16.96 3.16
CA TYR A 34 0.20 -17.18 2.49
C TYR A 34 -0.65 -18.19 3.24
N LYS A 35 -0.11 -19.38 3.53
CA LYS A 35 -0.86 -20.43 4.22
C LYS A 35 -1.34 -19.95 5.58
N GLY A 36 -0.46 -19.32 6.36
CA GLY A 36 -0.85 -18.71 7.64
C GLY A 36 -1.92 -17.62 7.47
N SER A 37 -1.80 -16.77 6.44
CA SER A 37 -2.81 -15.73 6.16
C SER A 37 -4.18 -16.32 5.81
N ILE A 38 -4.22 -17.40 5.02
CA ILE A 38 -5.46 -18.10 4.67
C ILE A 38 -6.05 -18.79 5.89
N GLU A 39 -5.26 -19.51 6.67
CA GLU A 39 -5.72 -20.20 7.88
C GLU A 39 -6.31 -19.23 8.91
N ILE A 40 -5.66 -18.10 9.16
CA ILE A 40 -6.19 -17.03 10.03
C ILE A 40 -7.51 -16.47 9.44
N GLY A 41 -7.53 -16.21 8.13
CA GLY A 41 -8.71 -15.70 7.44
C GLY A 41 -9.90 -16.66 7.52
N GLU A 42 -9.66 -17.96 7.31
CA GLU A 42 -10.65 -19.04 7.40
C GLU A 42 -11.18 -19.19 8.84
N TYR A 43 -10.29 -19.21 9.84
CA TYR A 43 -10.70 -19.25 11.24
C TYR A 43 -11.65 -18.10 11.57
N ILE A 44 -11.31 -16.88 11.17
CA ILE A 44 -12.16 -15.72 11.45
C ILE A 44 -13.45 -15.78 10.63
N LEU A 45 -13.40 -16.20 9.37
CA LEU A 45 -14.57 -16.37 8.51
C LEU A 45 -15.58 -17.35 9.11
N GLU A 46 -15.13 -18.47 9.65
CA GLU A 46 -16.00 -19.46 10.29
C GLU A 46 -16.54 -18.96 11.64
N ASN A 47 -15.68 -18.44 12.50
CA ASN A 47 -16.03 -18.18 13.90
C ASN A 47 -16.71 -16.81 14.12
N PHE A 48 -16.44 -15.82 13.27
CA PHE A 48 -17.01 -14.47 13.42
C PHE A 48 -18.02 -14.13 12.32
N PHE A 49 -17.91 -14.75 11.14
CA PHE A 49 -18.81 -14.51 10.02
C PHE A 49 -19.70 -15.71 9.69
N SER A 50 -19.63 -16.80 10.46
CA SER A 50 -20.43 -18.03 10.26
C SER A 50 -20.33 -18.61 8.84
N GLY A 51 -19.18 -18.40 8.17
CA GLY A 51 -18.97 -18.82 6.79
C GLY A 51 -19.70 -17.97 5.73
N ASP A 52 -20.36 -16.86 6.11
CA ASP A 52 -21.05 -15.99 5.16
C ASP A 52 -20.05 -15.17 4.33
N LEU A 53 -19.86 -15.61 3.08
CA LEU A 53 -18.96 -14.99 2.13
C LEU A 53 -19.35 -13.55 1.80
N LYS A 54 -20.65 -13.25 1.69
CA LYS A 54 -21.14 -11.91 1.34
C LYS A 54 -20.88 -10.95 2.49
N LEU A 55 -21.13 -11.39 3.71
CA LEU A 55 -20.89 -10.60 4.91
C LEU A 55 -19.39 -10.32 5.08
N ALA A 56 -18.55 -11.35 4.92
CA ALA A 56 -17.09 -11.22 5.00
C ALA A 56 -16.50 -10.31 3.92
N SER A 57 -17.02 -10.37 2.69
CA SER A 57 -16.51 -9.58 1.56
C SER A 57 -17.04 -8.14 1.49
N SER A 58 -18.09 -7.80 2.22
CA SER A 58 -18.70 -6.47 2.19
C SER A 58 -17.71 -5.38 2.66
N LYS A 59 -17.99 -4.11 2.37
CA LYS A 59 -17.15 -2.93 2.74
C LYS A 59 -17.67 -2.11 3.91
N ASN A 60 -18.86 -2.42 4.44
CA ASN A 60 -19.45 -1.71 5.58
C ASN A 60 -18.56 -1.78 6.86
N PRO A 61 -18.13 -0.65 7.45
CA PRO A 61 -17.25 -0.63 8.63
C PRO A 61 -17.92 -1.12 9.93
N LYS A 62 -19.26 -1.19 10.00
CA LYS A 62 -20.01 -1.59 11.21
C LYS A 62 -20.30 -3.10 11.27
N LYS A 63 -19.49 -3.93 10.60
CA LYS A 63 -19.98 -5.19 10.03
C LYS A 63 -20.28 -6.31 11.01
N LEU A 64 -19.62 -6.36 12.16
CA LEU A 64 -19.90 -7.30 13.25
C LEU A 64 -19.24 -6.79 14.52
N LEU A 65 -20.02 -6.56 15.58
CA LEU A 65 -19.52 -6.09 16.87
C LEU A 65 -18.45 -7.02 17.45
N SER A 66 -18.60 -8.33 17.26
CA SER A 66 -17.63 -9.34 17.74
C SER A 66 -16.29 -9.26 17.02
N PHE A 67 -16.28 -9.10 15.69
CA PHE A 67 -15.05 -8.94 14.91
C PHE A 67 -14.35 -7.61 15.20
N ASN A 68 -15.11 -6.54 15.39
CA ASN A 68 -14.55 -5.24 15.79
C ASN A 68 -13.88 -5.33 17.17
N LYS A 69 -14.52 -5.99 18.15
CA LYS A 69 -13.90 -6.25 19.46
C LYS A 69 -12.63 -7.09 19.37
N LEU A 70 -12.56 -8.06 18.46
CA LEU A 70 -11.31 -8.80 18.19
C LEU A 70 -10.24 -7.81 17.70
N CYS A 71 -10.58 -6.92 16.77
CA CYS A 71 -9.65 -5.95 16.20
C CYS A 71 -9.16 -4.89 17.21
N GLU A 72 -9.85 -4.68 18.32
CA GLU A 72 -9.46 -3.75 19.39
C GLU A 72 -8.46 -4.37 20.39
N ARG A 73 -8.13 -5.66 20.26
CA ARG A 73 -7.21 -6.37 21.14
C ARG A 73 -5.76 -5.96 20.87
N GLU A 74 -5.11 -5.36 21.87
CA GLU A 74 -3.71 -4.91 21.81
C GLU A 74 -2.70 -6.07 21.80
N ASP A 75 -3.08 -7.26 22.28
CA ASP A 75 -2.25 -8.47 22.31
C ASP A 75 -2.20 -9.21 20.96
N LEU A 76 -2.90 -8.73 19.94
CA LEU A 76 -2.83 -9.31 18.60
C LEU A 76 -1.49 -9.01 17.92
N THR A 77 -0.79 -10.07 17.51
CA THR A 77 0.43 -9.96 16.70
C THR A 77 0.16 -9.40 15.30
N VAL A 78 -1.06 -9.60 14.77
CA VAL A 78 -1.45 -9.18 13.43
C VAL A 78 -2.32 -7.93 13.52
N HIS A 79 -1.91 -6.87 12.83
CA HIS A 79 -2.65 -5.61 12.80
C HIS A 79 -4.08 -5.80 12.23
N PRO A 80 -5.11 -5.13 12.78
CA PRO A 80 -6.52 -5.26 12.36
C PRO A 80 -6.77 -5.15 10.85
N ASN A 81 -6.13 -4.18 10.17
CA ASN A 81 -6.22 -4.03 8.71
C ASN A 81 -5.76 -5.29 7.95
N ARG A 82 -4.75 -6.00 8.46
CA ARG A 82 -4.27 -7.26 7.87
C ARG A 82 -5.25 -8.39 8.11
N LEU A 83 -5.85 -8.48 9.31
CA LEU A 83 -6.90 -9.46 9.61
C LEU A 83 -8.10 -9.30 8.68
N GLY A 84 -8.59 -8.07 8.49
CA GLY A 84 -9.69 -7.80 7.58
C GLY A 84 -9.37 -8.19 6.12
N LEU A 85 -8.12 -8.00 5.69
CA LEU A 85 -7.68 -8.46 4.37
C LEU A 85 -7.64 -9.99 4.29
N MET A 86 -7.06 -10.67 5.28
CA MET A 86 -6.97 -12.14 5.34
C MET A 86 -8.35 -12.80 5.25
N VAL A 87 -9.33 -12.30 6.00
CA VAL A 87 -10.73 -12.77 5.96
C VAL A 87 -11.32 -12.62 4.55
N ARG A 88 -11.09 -11.49 3.90
CA ARG A 88 -11.62 -11.24 2.56
C ARG A 88 -10.95 -12.12 1.51
N VAL A 89 -9.65 -12.40 1.65
CA VAL A 89 -8.95 -13.36 0.79
C VAL A 89 -9.51 -14.76 1.02
N ALA A 90 -9.68 -15.23 2.27
CA ALA A 90 -10.29 -16.52 2.57
C ALA A 90 -11.70 -16.67 1.97
N SER A 91 -12.56 -15.66 2.16
CA SER A 91 -13.90 -15.62 1.53
C SER A 91 -13.83 -15.71 0.00
N GLN A 92 -12.87 -15.01 -0.63
CA GLN A 92 -12.62 -15.11 -2.06
C GLN A 92 -12.17 -16.52 -2.46
N GLU A 93 -11.26 -17.15 -1.73
CA GLU A 93 -10.77 -18.50 -2.05
C GLU A 93 -11.92 -19.54 -1.95
N ARG A 94 -12.79 -19.46 -0.94
CA ARG A 94 -14.01 -20.30 -0.88
C ARG A 94 -14.93 -20.09 -2.08
N PHE A 95 -15.14 -18.83 -2.46
CA PHE A 95 -15.95 -18.50 -3.64
C PHE A 95 -15.35 -19.11 -4.92
N LEU A 96 -14.04 -18.97 -5.12
CA LEU A 96 -13.33 -19.46 -6.30
C LEU A 96 -13.26 -21.00 -6.33
N ALA A 97 -13.06 -21.64 -5.17
CA ALA A 97 -13.10 -23.09 -5.02
C ALA A 97 -14.50 -23.64 -5.37
N GLY A 98 -15.57 -23.00 -4.90
CA GLY A 98 -16.95 -23.35 -5.26
C GLY A 98 -17.25 -23.20 -6.76
N LYS A 99 -16.50 -22.34 -7.45
CA LYS A 99 -16.55 -22.14 -8.91
C LYS A 99 -15.52 -22.97 -9.69
N LYS A 100 -14.71 -23.79 -9.01
CA LYS A 100 -13.63 -24.62 -9.58
C LYS A 100 -12.60 -23.80 -10.38
N VAL A 101 -12.32 -22.57 -9.97
CA VAL A 101 -11.31 -21.71 -10.59
C VAL A 101 -9.94 -22.05 -10.02
N ASN A 102 -8.98 -22.40 -10.89
CA ASN A 102 -7.60 -22.63 -10.45
C ASN A 102 -6.91 -21.28 -10.19
N THR A 103 -6.28 -21.14 -9.01
CA THR A 103 -5.57 -19.93 -8.58
C THR A 103 -4.15 -20.22 -8.09
N GLU A 104 -3.63 -21.41 -8.35
CA GLU A 104 -2.30 -21.83 -7.88
C GLU A 104 -1.17 -20.95 -8.43
N GLU A 105 -1.33 -20.43 -9.66
CA GLU A 105 -0.36 -19.53 -10.30
C GLU A 105 -0.40 -18.09 -9.74
N LEU A 106 -1.40 -17.77 -8.89
CA LEU A 106 -1.52 -16.44 -8.30
C LEU A 106 -0.80 -16.37 -6.95
N SER A 107 0.18 -15.47 -6.86
CA SER A 107 0.78 -15.12 -5.56
C SER A 107 -0.26 -14.49 -4.61
N TYR A 108 0.04 -14.49 -3.31
CA TYR A 108 -0.84 -13.87 -2.32
C TYR A 108 -1.15 -12.40 -2.62
N THR A 109 -0.17 -11.65 -3.15
CA THR A 109 -0.35 -10.25 -3.48
C THR A 109 -1.37 -10.06 -4.61
N HIS A 110 -1.40 -10.95 -5.61
CA HIS A 110 -2.47 -10.95 -6.62
C HIS A 110 -3.83 -11.22 -5.99
N LYS A 111 -3.91 -12.25 -5.12
CA LYS A 111 -5.15 -12.61 -4.42
C LYS A 111 -5.66 -11.46 -3.54
N ALA A 112 -4.77 -10.77 -2.85
CA ALA A 112 -5.06 -9.59 -2.04
C ALA A 112 -5.52 -8.38 -2.90
N ALA A 113 -4.98 -8.20 -4.10
CA ALA A 113 -5.45 -7.17 -5.03
C ALA A 113 -6.89 -7.46 -5.48
N LEU A 114 -7.18 -8.71 -5.87
CA LEU A 114 -8.48 -9.18 -6.37
C LEU A 114 -9.64 -8.99 -5.38
N VAL A 115 -9.35 -8.94 -4.09
CA VAL A 115 -10.32 -8.65 -3.04
C VAL A 115 -11.05 -7.31 -3.23
N LYS A 116 -10.48 -6.36 -4.00
CA LYS A 116 -11.12 -5.09 -4.38
C LYS A 116 -12.36 -5.28 -5.26
N LEU A 117 -12.41 -6.36 -6.05
CA LEU A 117 -13.56 -6.78 -6.85
C LEU A 117 -14.51 -7.63 -6.01
N ASP A 118 -15.81 -7.50 -6.26
CA ASP A 118 -16.82 -8.37 -5.65
C ASP A 118 -16.73 -9.79 -6.22
N ASN A 119 -17.14 -10.79 -5.43
CA ASN A 119 -17.16 -12.20 -5.79
C ASN A 119 -18.22 -12.49 -6.88
N THR A 120 -17.87 -12.12 -8.11
CA THR A 120 -18.72 -12.16 -9.32
C THR A 120 -17.94 -12.76 -10.48
N ASP A 121 -18.61 -13.09 -11.58
CA ASP A 121 -17.96 -13.65 -12.77
C ASP A 121 -16.91 -12.69 -13.37
N LYS A 122 -17.06 -11.37 -13.17
CA LYS A 122 -16.05 -10.36 -13.55
C LYS A 122 -14.69 -10.63 -12.89
N LYS A 123 -14.68 -11.08 -11.63
CA LYS A 123 -13.45 -11.46 -10.92
C LYS A 123 -12.82 -12.69 -11.54
N ILE A 124 -13.64 -13.69 -11.89
CA ILE A 124 -13.17 -14.93 -12.53
C ILE A 124 -12.51 -14.61 -13.87
N THR A 125 -13.15 -13.80 -14.72
CA THR A 125 -12.57 -13.36 -15.99
C THR A 125 -11.25 -12.60 -15.81
N ALA A 126 -11.14 -11.76 -14.77
CA ALA A 126 -9.90 -11.05 -14.48
C ALA A 126 -8.77 -12.00 -14.06
N ILE A 127 -9.09 -13.03 -13.26
CA ILE A 127 -8.15 -14.08 -12.84
C ILE A 127 -7.64 -14.87 -14.06
N GLU A 128 -8.55 -15.34 -14.91
CA GLU A 128 -8.20 -16.13 -16.09
C GLU A 128 -7.29 -15.35 -17.04
N LYS A 129 -7.58 -14.05 -17.26
CA LYS A 129 -6.70 -13.16 -18.03
C LYS A 129 -5.35 -12.97 -17.37
N CYS A 130 -5.33 -12.70 -16.07
CA CYS A 130 -4.10 -12.53 -15.29
C CYS A 130 -3.17 -13.72 -15.43
N ILE A 131 -3.70 -14.95 -15.33
CA ILE A 131 -2.93 -16.19 -15.48
C ILE A 131 -2.46 -16.34 -16.93
N LYS A 132 -3.39 -16.23 -17.89
CA LYS A 132 -3.09 -16.41 -19.32
C LYS A 132 -2.02 -15.45 -19.84
N GLU A 133 -2.10 -14.18 -19.44
CA GLU A 133 -1.20 -13.11 -19.90
C GLU A 133 0.00 -12.90 -18.97
N LYS A 134 0.12 -13.70 -17.89
CA LYS A 134 1.18 -13.60 -16.88
C LYS A 134 1.35 -12.17 -16.34
N TRP A 135 0.24 -11.54 -15.98
CA TRP A 135 0.25 -10.18 -15.45
C TRP A 135 1.05 -10.09 -14.16
N SER A 136 1.79 -8.99 -14.02
CA SER A 136 2.33 -8.61 -12.72
C SER A 136 1.21 -8.15 -11.80
N THR A 137 1.53 -7.99 -10.51
CA THR A 137 0.55 -7.47 -9.55
C THR A 137 0.09 -6.07 -9.92
N ARG A 138 0.97 -5.29 -10.57
CA ARG A 138 0.68 -3.93 -11.01
C ARG A 138 -0.31 -3.92 -12.16
N ASP A 139 -0.10 -4.78 -13.16
CA ASP A 139 -0.99 -4.88 -14.33
C ASP A 139 -2.40 -5.32 -13.89
N LEU A 140 -2.47 -6.28 -12.97
CA LEU A 140 -3.72 -6.71 -12.36
C LEU A 140 -4.41 -5.57 -11.58
N ASP A 141 -3.66 -4.77 -10.82
CA ASP A 141 -4.22 -3.65 -10.07
C ASP A 141 -4.78 -2.57 -11.01
N ASP A 142 -4.15 -2.34 -12.15
CA ASP A 142 -4.60 -1.41 -13.17
C ASP A 142 -5.86 -1.93 -13.90
N GLU A 143 -5.91 -3.23 -14.21
CA GLU A 143 -7.14 -3.87 -14.73
C GLU A 143 -8.29 -3.80 -13.71
N ILE A 144 -8.04 -4.06 -12.44
CA ILE A 144 -9.07 -3.98 -11.39
C ILE A 144 -9.64 -2.56 -11.31
N LYS A 145 -8.79 -1.52 -11.39
CA LYS A 145 -9.25 -0.13 -11.44
C LYS A 145 -10.13 0.10 -12.67
N ARG A 146 -9.74 -0.44 -13.84
CA ARG A 146 -10.52 -0.39 -15.08
C ARG A 146 -11.92 -0.99 -14.90
N LEU A 147 -12.00 -2.17 -14.31
CA LEU A 147 -13.25 -2.89 -14.07
C LEU A 147 -14.16 -2.19 -13.05
N ILE A 148 -13.58 -1.55 -12.04
CA ILE A 148 -14.33 -0.78 -11.03
C ILE A 148 -14.84 0.55 -11.60
N GLN A 149 -14.02 1.25 -12.37
CA GLN A 149 -14.34 2.59 -12.91
C GLN A 149 -15.11 2.54 -14.23
N GLY A 150 -15.28 1.37 -14.85
CA GLY A 150 -16.10 1.18 -16.05
C GLY A 150 -15.55 1.84 -17.32
N LEU A 151 -14.28 2.24 -17.34
CA LEU A 151 -13.64 2.98 -18.44
C LEU A 151 -12.40 2.23 -18.92
N PRO A 152 -12.06 2.25 -20.22
CA PRO A 152 -10.81 1.67 -20.71
C PRO A 152 -9.62 2.32 -20.01
N ALA A 153 -8.58 1.53 -19.73
CA ALA A 153 -7.35 2.00 -19.12
C ALA A 153 -6.70 2.99 -20.10
N SER A 154 -7.01 4.28 -19.95
CA SER A 154 -6.18 5.30 -20.54
C SER A 154 -4.89 5.32 -19.75
N THR A 155 -3.77 5.20 -20.45
CA THR A 155 -2.39 5.42 -20.00
C THR A 155 -2.14 6.83 -19.45
N ASN A 156 -3.19 7.56 -19.08
CA ASN A 156 -3.17 8.82 -18.38
C ASN A 156 -4.22 8.71 -17.27
N LEU A 157 -3.78 8.65 -16.00
CA LEU A 157 -4.62 9.10 -14.88
C LEU A 157 -5.29 10.40 -15.33
N SER A 158 -6.60 10.53 -15.16
CA SER A 158 -7.27 11.77 -15.57
C SER A 158 -6.51 12.93 -14.91
N LEU A 159 -6.15 13.94 -15.68
CA LEU A 159 -5.39 15.10 -15.19
C LEU A 159 -5.96 15.62 -13.86
N ILE A 160 -7.28 15.52 -13.70
CA ILE A 160 -8.04 15.81 -12.49
C ILE A 160 -7.63 14.91 -11.31
N GLN A 161 -7.57 13.58 -11.46
CA GLN A 161 -7.16 12.66 -10.39
C GLN A 161 -5.70 12.89 -9.96
N THR A 162 -4.81 13.11 -10.94
CA THR A 162 -3.40 13.41 -10.66
C THR A 162 -3.26 14.70 -9.87
N ILE A 163 -3.93 15.77 -10.30
CA ILE A 163 -3.93 17.06 -9.60
C ILE A 163 -4.55 16.92 -8.20
N LYS A 164 -5.69 16.22 -8.05
CA LYS A 164 -6.30 15.96 -6.74
C LYS A 164 -5.35 15.27 -5.78
N ARG A 165 -4.60 14.26 -6.24
CA ARG A 165 -3.62 13.56 -5.40
C ARG A 165 -2.49 14.48 -4.94
N TYR A 166 -2.02 15.37 -5.80
CA TYR A 166 -1.00 16.35 -5.41
C TYR A 166 -1.53 17.34 -4.38
N ILE A 167 -2.76 17.83 -4.56
CA ILE A 167 -3.43 18.71 -3.57
C ILE A 167 -3.52 18.02 -2.21
N THR A 168 -4.03 16.78 -2.16
CA THR A 168 -4.15 16.04 -0.90
C THR A 168 -2.81 15.87 -0.18
N LYS A 169 -1.73 15.58 -0.92
CA LYS A 169 -0.40 15.47 -0.32
C LYS A 169 0.09 16.78 0.29
N VAL A 170 -0.23 17.91 -0.34
CA VAL A 170 0.12 19.24 0.20
C VAL A 170 -0.72 19.52 1.44
N ASP A 171 -2.03 19.23 1.40
CA ASP A 171 -2.93 19.40 2.56
C ASP A 171 -2.46 18.57 3.76
N ASP A 172 -2.03 17.32 3.54
CA ASP A 172 -1.55 16.45 4.61
C ASP A 172 -0.27 16.99 5.26
N VAL A 173 0.62 17.61 4.47
CA VAL A 173 1.83 18.27 4.99
C VAL A 173 1.46 19.53 5.78
N LEU A 174 0.53 20.35 5.30
CA LEU A 174 0.09 21.56 6.00
C LEU A 174 -0.55 21.23 7.35
N LYS A 175 -1.40 20.19 7.42
CA LYS A 175 -1.96 19.71 8.68
C LYS A 175 -0.87 19.24 9.65
N ALA A 176 0.10 18.48 9.15
CA ALA A 176 1.22 18.04 9.99
C ALA A 176 2.03 19.22 10.55
N VAL A 177 2.16 20.32 9.79
CA VAL A 177 2.80 21.55 10.27
C VAL A 177 1.94 22.26 11.32
N GLU A 178 0.63 22.37 11.11
CA GLU A 178 -0.31 22.95 12.10
C GLU A 178 -0.31 22.19 13.42
N ASP A 179 -0.23 20.86 13.37
CA ASP A 179 -0.22 19.98 14.54
C ASP A 179 1.17 19.89 15.21
N SER A 180 2.23 20.43 14.59
CA SER A 180 3.59 20.37 15.12
C SER A 180 3.88 21.54 16.05
N SER A 181 3.92 21.29 17.36
CA SER A 181 4.53 22.20 18.34
C SER A 181 5.98 21.80 18.60
N LEU A 182 6.92 22.72 18.42
CA LEU A 182 8.33 22.57 18.84
C LEU A 182 8.58 23.23 20.20
N ASP A 183 7.56 23.31 21.05
CA ASP A 183 7.66 23.87 22.39
C ASP A 183 8.28 22.84 23.34
N ILE A 184 9.61 22.83 23.40
CA ILE A 184 10.41 22.01 24.32
C ILE A 184 10.91 22.92 25.44
N GLY A 185 10.57 22.59 26.68
CA GLY A 185 10.93 23.41 27.83
C GLY A 185 12.44 23.40 28.14
N ASP A 186 12.95 24.53 28.66
CA ASP A 186 14.36 24.71 29.03
C ASP A 186 14.86 23.65 30.03
N ASP A 187 13.99 23.18 30.93
CA ASP A 187 14.30 22.14 31.91
C ASP A 187 14.63 20.80 31.23
N GLU A 188 13.93 20.43 30.15
CA GLU A 188 14.21 19.21 29.40
C GLU A 188 15.52 19.30 28.64
N LEU A 189 15.79 20.46 28.02
CA LEU A 189 17.04 20.73 27.31
C LEU A 189 18.24 20.71 28.26
N SER A 190 18.09 21.25 29.48
CA SER A 190 19.16 21.29 30.48
C SER A 190 19.59 19.91 31.00
N LYS A 191 18.68 18.92 30.97
CA LYS A 191 18.95 17.52 31.35
C LYS A 191 19.68 16.72 30.26
N MET A 192 19.81 17.28 29.06
CA MET A 192 20.48 16.61 27.94
C MET A 192 22.00 16.79 28.00
N SER A 193 22.75 15.73 27.68
CA SER A 193 24.19 15.84 27.52
C SER A 193 24.57 16.74 26.35
N ASP A 194 25.74 17.39 26.41
CA ASP A 194 26.23 18.32 25.38
C ASP A 194 26.24 17.70 23.98
N LYS A 195 26.62 16.42 23.88
CA LYS A 195 26.62 15.68 22.62
C LYS A 195 25.21 15.55 22.02
N ARG A 196 24.20 15.31 22.86
CA ARG A 196 22.80 15.20 22.43
C ARG A 196 22.23 16.57 22.06
N ARG A 197 22.54 17.63 22.83
CA ARG A 197 22.15 19.01 22.51
C ARG A 197 22.71 19.45 21.15
N LYS A 198 24.00 19.22 20.92
CA LYS A 198 24.66 19.52 19.63
C LYS A 198 24.09 18.70 18.47
N GLY A 199 23.70 17.45 18.71
CA GLY A 199 23.00 16.64 17.71
C GLY A 199 21.65 17.22 17.34
N LEU A 200 20.85 17.63 18.35
CA LEU A 200 19.55 18.28 18.15
C LEU A 200 19.69 19.62 17.41
N GLU A 201 20.70 20.43 17.76
CA GLU A 201 21.01 21.69 17.07
C GLU A 201 21.27 21.47 15.57
N ASN A 202 22.05 20.45 15.21
CA ASN A 202 22.29 20.10 13.81
C ASN A 202 21.00 19.70 13.08
N TYR A 203 20.16 18.87 13.71
CA TYR A 203 18.87 18.45 13.12
C TYR A 203 17.92 19.64 12.94
N LEU A 204 17.83 20.54 13.91
CA LEU A 204 17.01 21.74 13.82
C LEU A 204 17.52 22.69 12.74
N THR A 205 18.84 22.82 12.60
CA THR A 205 19.45 23.62 11.53
C THR A 205 19.14 23.05 10.16
N GLU A 206 19.29 21.72 9.98
CA GLU A 206 18.97 21.05 8.72
C GLU A 206 17.47 21.16 8.39
N LEU A 207 16.60 20.97 9.39
CA LEU A 207 15.16 21.13 9.24
C LEU A 207 14.81 22.56 8.79
N LYS A 208 15.40 23.57 9.44
CA LYS A 208 15.22 24.98 9.06
C LYS A 208 15.62 25.23 7.61
N THR A 209 16.79 24.76 7.19
CA THR A 209 17.24 24.90 5.80
C THR A 209 16.26 24.26 4.81
N LYS A 210 15.75 23.05 5.11
CA LYS A 210 14.76 22.37 4.26
C LYS A 210 13.44 23.12 4.17
N ILE A 211 12.99 23.71 5.28
CA ILE A 211 11.78 24.57 5.31
C ILE A 211 12.00 25.79 4.42
N ASP A 212 13.10 26.51 4.59
CA ASP A 212 13.41 27.71 3.82
C ASP A 212 13.47 27.42 2.30
N ASP A 213 14.11 26.32 1.91
CA ASP A 213 14.18 25.90 0.51
C ASP A 213 12.81 25.48 -0.05
N THR A 214 11.98 24.87 0.79
CA THR A 214 10.61 24.50 0.41
C THR A 214 9.75 25.74 0.20
N VAL A 215 9.81 26.71 1.12
CA VAL A 215 9.12 28.01 1.01
C VAL A 215 9.52 28.73 -0.28
N LYS A 216 10.81 28.78 -0.63
CA LYS A 216 11.23 29.37 -1.91
C LYS A 216 10.58 28.70 -3.12
N LYS A 217 10.52 27.37 -3.13
CA LYS A 217 9.88 26.59 -4.22
C LYS A 217 8.37 26.75 -4.28
N THR A 218 7.71 27.19 -3.20
CA THR A 218 6.25 27.40 -3.23
C THR A 218 5.83 28.52 -4.18
N GLU A 219 6.69 29.51 -4.43
CA GLU A 219 6.37 30.59 -5.38
C GLU A 219 6.32 30.07 -6.82
N ASP A 220 7.25 29.20 -7.21
CA ASP A 220 7.24 28.55 -8.52
C ASP A 220 5.98 27.70 -8.73
N ILE A 221 5.56 26.99 -7.67
CA ILE A 221 4.35 26.16 -7.69
C ILE A 221 3.11 27.05 -7.85
N LYS A 222 3.04 28.17 -7.14
CA LYS A 222 1.94 29.13 -7.22
C LYS A 222 1.80 29.72 -8.63
N ILE A 223 2.91 30.15 -9.22
CA ILE A 223 2.96 30.61 -10.63
C ILE A 223 2.44 29.52 -11.57
N GLY A 224 2.84 28.26 -11.34
CA GLY A 224 2.34 27.11 -12.10
C GLY A 224 0.82 26.93 -11.98
N CYS A 225 0.25 27.07 -10.78
CA CYS A 225 -1.19 26.99 -10.52
C CYS A 225 -1.95 28.12 -11.25
N ASP A 226 -1.49 29.36 -11.13
CA ASP A 226 -2.12 30.53 -11.77
C ASP A 226 -2.10 30.40 -13.30
N GLY A 227 -0.98 29.90 -13.86
CA GLY A 227 -0.86 29.60 -15.28
C GLY A 227 -1.85 28.53 -15.74
N LEU A 228 -2.05 27.47 -14.95
CA LEU A 228 -3.01 26.41 -15.26
C LEU A 228 -4.46 26.90 -15.19
N LEU A 229 -4.81 27.68 -14.16
CA LEU A 229 -6.13 28.30 -14.00
C LEU A 229 -6.47 29.23 -15.16
N THR A 230 -5.50 30.03 -15.60
CA THR A 230 -5.64 30.91 -16.76
C THR A 230 -5.93 30.11 -18.04
N LYS A 231 -5.17 29.04 -18.28
CA LYS A 231 -5.38 28.15 -19.44
C LYS A 231 -6.76 27.49 -19.42
N LEU A 232 -7.19 26.97 -18.26
CA LEU A 232 -8.52 26.36 -18.10
C LEU A 232 -9.63 27.36 -18.39
N THR A 233 -9.50 28.59 -17.91
CA THR A 233 -10.47 29.67 -18.15
C THR A 233 -10.55 30.05 -19.63
N GLN A 234 -9.41 30.11 -20.32
CA GLN A 234 -9.37 30.38 -21.77
C GLN A 234 -10.01 29.26 -22.59
N VAL A 235 -9.76 27.99 -22.23
CA VAL A 235 -10.38 26.83 -22.89
C VAL A 235 -11.90 26.83 -22.69
N ALA A 236 -12.38 27.18 -21.50
CA ALA A 236 -13.81 27.30 -21.23
C ALA A 236 -14.47 28.39 -22.08
N LYS A 237 -13.84 29.56 -22.20
CA LYS A 237 -14.34 30.68 -23.03
C LYS A 237 -14.40 30.33 -24.53
N LYS A 238 -13.45 29.55 -25.04
CA LYS A 238 -13.41 29.13 -26.46
C LYS A 238 -14.48 28.10 -26.85
N LYS A 239 -15.11 27.42 -25.89
CA LYS A 239 -16.18 26.45 -26.14
C LYS A 239 -17.59 27.06 -26.21
N ILE A 240 -17.72 28.36 -25.92
CA ILE A 240 -18.99 29.09 -25.85
C ILE A 240 -19.24 29.94 -27.11
N LEU A 241 -18.25 30.02 -28.01
CA LEU A 241 -18.33 30.60 -29.37
C LEU A 241 -18.46 29.48 -30.40
#